data_AF-A0A061FRP9-F1
#
_entry.id   AF-A0A061FRP9-F1
#
_cell.length_a   1.000
_cell.length_b   1.000
_cell.length_c   1.000
_cell.angle_alpha   90.00
_cell.angle_beta   90.00
_cell.angle_gamma   90.00
#
_symmetry.space_group_name_H-M   'P 1'
#
loop_
_entity.id
_entity.type
_entity.pdbx_description
1 polymer ?
#
loop_
_entity_poly.entity_id
_entity_poly.type
_entity_poly.pdbx_seq_one_letter_code
_entity_poly.pdbx_strand_id
1 'polypeptide(L)'
;MEGNTGSANDEPQSLLFTWKAENFSRLEAKKMYSETVDLGGYKWRLLVFPNKDHLSIFLDVAASENLPDNWSVCPLFTLTVVNQIDKRYSVNKDTYHEFNERDHDWGFNCFMPLTELYNPRTGYLVDDTCIIQVEISIGSLFAD
;
A
#
# COMPACT_ATOMS: atom_id res chain seq x y z
N MET A 1 -0.80 46.72 -0.86
CA MET A 1 -0.31 45.41 -1.31
C MET A 1 0.21 44.71 -0.08
N GLU A 2 -0.61 43.88 0.55
CA GLU A 2 -0.15 42.88 1.51
C GLU A 2 -0.79 41.58 1.07
N GLY A 3 0.05 40.71 0.52
CA GLY A 3 -0.35 39.42 -0.02
C GLY A 3 -0.75 38.53 1.13
N ASN A 4 -2.02 38.17 1.16
CA ASN A 4 -2.53 37.06 1.93
C ASN A 4 -1.98 35.76 1.31
N THR A 5 -0.83 35.28 1.77
CA THR A 5 -0.38 33.91 1.48
C THR A 5 -1.11 33.00 2.45
N GLY A 6 -2.35 32.62 2.09
CA GLY A 6 -3.06 31.55 2.76
C GLY A 6 -2.21 30.28 2.69
N SER A 7 -1.86 29.74 3.86
CA SER A 7 -1.31 28.39 3.99
C SER A 7 -2.27 27.42 3.30
N ALA A 8 -1.79 26.70 2.28
CA ALA A 8 -2.59 25.74 1.55
C ALA A 8 -2.81 24.49 2.41
N ASN A 9 -4.01 24.39 3.01
CA ASN A 9 -4.67 23.19 3.50
C ASN A 9 -3.80 22.10 4.15
N ASP A 10 -3.53 22.23 5.46
CA ASP A 10 -3.15 21.14 6.37
C ASP A 10 -4.36 20.25 6.76
N GLU A 11 -5.29 20.02 5.83
CA GLU A 11 -6.40 19.09 6.09
C GLU A 11 -5.90 17.64 6.00
N PRO A 12 -6.28 16.76 6.95
CA PRO A 12 -6.01 15.34 6.84
C PRO A 12 -6.56 14.79 5.52
N GLN A 13 -5.67 14.19 4.73
CA GLN A 13 -6.00 13.55 3.46
C GLN A 13 -6.03 12.04 3.67
N SER A 14 -7.09 11.38 3.19
CA SER A 14 -7.15 9.93 3.17
C SER A 14 -7.68 9.40 1.86
N LEU A 15 -7.27 8.17 1.56
CA LEU A 15 -7.60 7.49 0.32
C LEU A 15 -7.67 5.99 0.56
N LEU A 16 -8.67 5.35 -0.03
CA LEU A 16 -8.71 3.91 -0.21
C LEU A 16 -8.42 3.58 -1.67
N PHE A 17 -7.36 2.82 -1.92
CA PHE A 17 -7.01 2.28 -3.22
C PHE A 17 -7.22 0.76 -3.22
N THR A 18 -7.78 0.23 -4.31
CA THR A 18 -8.08 -1.20 -4.48
C THR A 18 -7.47 -1.69 -5.78
N TRP A 19 -6.55 -2.64 -5.68
CA TRP A 19 -5.90 -3.27 -6.82
C TRP A 19 -6.40 -4.70 -7.01
N LYS A 20 -6.71 -5.04 -8.27
CA LYS A 20 -7.04 -6.41 -8.70
C LYS A 20 -5.81 -7.01 -9.37
N ALA A 21 -5.05 -7.79 -8.62
CA ALA A 21 -3.87 -8.46 -9.13
C ALA A 21 -4.30 -9.75 -9.85
N GLU A 22 -4.50 -9.66 -11.16
CA GLU A 22 -4.87 -10.78 -12.04
C GLU A 22 -3.67 -11.65 -12.42
N ASN A 23 -3.95 -12.88 -12.87
CA ASN A 23 -2.94 -13.90 -13.21
C ASN A 23 -1.98 -14.19 -12.04
N PHE A 24 -2.49 -14.13 -10.81
CA PHE A 24 -1.67 -14.10 -9.59
C PHE A 24 -0.86 -15.37 -9.40
N SER A 25 -1.40 -16.53 -9.78
CA SER A 25 -0.71 -17.82 -9.71
C SER A 25 0.57 -17.88 -10.54
N ARG A 26 0.74 -16.95 -11.49
CA ARG A 26 1.96 -16.81 -12.31
C ARG A 26 3.06 -15.99 -11.62
N LEU A 27 2.91 -15.62 -10.34
CA LEU A 27 3.96 -15.03 -9.51
C LEU A 27 5.15 -15.99 -9.36
N GLU A 28 6.07 -15.97 -10.32
CA GLU A 28 7.30 -16.77 -10.27
C GLU A 28 8.43 -15.99 -9.58
N ALA A 29 8.29 -15.75 -8.27
CA ALA A 29 9.26 -14.99 -7.45
C ALA A 29 9.55 -13.54 -7.94
N LYS A 30 8.71 -13.01 -8.83
CA LYS A 30 8.84 -11.66 -9.37
C LYS A 30 8.02 -10.66 -8.55
N LYS A 31 8.53 -9.43 -8.49
CA LYS A 31 7.81 -8.27 -7.98
C LYS A 31 6.74 -7.84 -8.97
N MET A 32 5.52 -7.67 -8.48
CA MET A 32 4.43 -7.00 -9.18
C MET A 32 4.17 -5.66 -8.53
N TYR A 33 3.79 -4.70 -9.36
CA TYR A 33 3.44 -3.35 -8.96
C TYR A 33 2.03 -3.04 -9.46
N SER A 34 1.23 -2.40 -8.63
CA SER A 34 -0.04 -1.82 -9.08
C SER A 34 0.18 -0.56 -9.92
N GLU A 35 -0.90 -0.05 -10.49
CA GLU A 35 -1.01 1.35 -10.87
C GLU A 35 -0.73 2.29 -9.68
N THR A 36 -0.36 3.53 -9.98
CA THR A 36 -0.08 4.56 -8.98
C THR A 36 -1.33 5.36 -8.65
N VAL A 37 -1.42 5.83 -7.41
CA VAL A 37 -2.45 6.77 -6.96
C VAL A 37 -1.82 7.95 -6.23
N ASP A 38 -2.34 9.15 -6.49
CA ASP A 38 -1.82 10.40 -5.93
C ASP A 38 -2.50 10.72 -4.57
N LEU A 39 -1.69 11.00 -3.54
CA LEU A 39 -2.16 11.53 -2.24
C LEU A 39 -1.04 12.32 -1.55
N GLY A 40 -1.34 13.50 -1.02
CA GLY A 40 -0.35 14.32 -0.30
C GLY A 40 0.85 14.76 -1.15
N GLY A 41 0.71 14.80 -2.48
CA GLY A 41 1.81 15.11 -3.41
C GLY A 41 2.71 13.93 -3.77
N TYR A 42 2.41 12.73 -3.27
CA TYR A 42 3.18 11.51 -3.52
C TYR A 42 2.39 10.51 -4.37
N LYS A 43 3.13 9.75 -5.20
CA LYS A 43 2.59 8.66 -6.02
C LYS A 43 2.78 7.34 -5.31
N TRP A 44 1.70 6.81 -4.77
CA TRP A 44 1.69 5.56 -4.02
C TRP A 44 1.37 4.39 -4.95
N ARG A 45 2.00 3.22 -4.74
CA ARG A 45 1.62 1.96 -5.38
C ARG A 45 1.83 0.78 -4.43
N LEU A 46 1.10 -0.30 -4.68
CA LEU A 46 1.33 -1.58 -4.02
C LEU A 46 2.50 -2.31 -4.68
N LEU A 47 3.37 -2.88 -3.87
CA LEU A 47 4.44 -3.79 -4.27
C LEU A 47 4.20 -5.16 -3.64
N VAL A 48 4.11 -6.19 -4.48
CA VAL A 48 3.72 -7.54 -4.06
C VAL A 48 4.63 -8.59 -4.69
N PHE A 49 5.07 -9.56 -3.90
CA PHE A 49 5.89 -10.68 -4.35
C PHE A 49 5.78 -11.86 -3.38
N PRO A 50 6.08 -13.10 -3.80
CA PRO A 50 6.18 -14.21 -2.87
C PRO A 50 7.56 -14.18 -2.20
N ASN A 51 7.59 -14.36 -0.89
CA ASN A 51 8.81 -14.47 -0.10
C ASN A 51 8.78 -15.79 0.67
N LYS A 52 9.53 -16.78 0.16
CA LYS A 52 9.50 -18.16 0.66
C LYS A 52 8.07 -18.73 0.64
N ASP A 53 7.52 -18.98 1.81
CA ASP A 53 6.20 -19.56 2.06
C ASP A 53 5.11 -18.51 2.35
N HIS A 54 5.43 -17.23 2.27
CA HIS A 54 4.51 -16.12 2.53
C HIS A 54 4.37 -15.18 1.33
N LEU A 55 3.22 -14.52 1.26
CA LEU A 55 3.03 -13.32 0.46
C LEU A 55 3.64 -12.12 1.18
N SER A 56 4.47 -11.37 0.48
CA SER A 56 4.96 -10.06 0.88
C SER A 56 4.13 -8.95 0.24
N ILE A 57 3.73 -7.96 1.03
CA ILE A 57 2.97 -6.78 0.57
C ILE A 57 3.58 -5.52 1.19
N PHE A 58 3.86 -4.55 0.33
CA PHE A 58 4.46 -3.27 0.66
C PHE A 58 3.68 -2.14 0.01
N LEU A 59 3.67 -0.98 0.66
CA LEU A 59 3.36 0.31 0.05
C LEU A 59 4.69 0.91 -0.42
N ASP A 60 4.72 1.46 -1.63
CA ASP A 60 5.92 2.01 -2.27
C ASP A 60 5.63 3.39 -2.86
N VAL A 61 6.58 4.32 -2.71
CA VAL A 61 6.54 5.63 -3.36
C VAL A 61 7.14 5.49 -4.76
N ALA A 62 6.29 5.52 -5.78
CA ALA A 62 6.70 5.35 -7.16
C ALA A 62 7.55 6.53 -7.66
N ALA A 63 8.61 6.20 -8.41
CA ALA A 63 9.50 7.19 -9.01
C ALA A 63 10.13 8.14 -7.95
N SER A 64 10.41 7.60 -6.75
CA SER A 64 10.97 8.33 -5.61
C SER A 64 12.32 9.00 -5.93
N GLU A 65 13.05 8.49 -6.92
CA GLU A 65 14.28 9.08 -7.44
C GLU A 65 14.10 10.46 -8.09
N ASN A 66 12.86 10.84 -8.42
CA ASN A 66 12.53 12.14 -9.00
C ASN A 66 11.99 13.15 -7.96
N LEU A 67 11.87 12.75 -6.70
CA LEU A 67 11.43 13.64 -5.63
C LEU A 67 12.58 14.57 -5.19
N PRO A 68 12.26 15.75 -4.59
CA PRO A 68 13.28 16.66 -4.09
C PRO A 68 14.16 16.02 -3.00
N ASP A 69 15.42 16.44 -2.92
CA ASP A 69 16.31 16.00 -1.85
C ASP A 69 15.70 16.26 -0.46
N ASN A 70 15.89 15.32 0.47
CA ASN A 70 15.37 15.27 1.83
C ASN A 70 13.83 15.27 1.93
N TRP A 71 13.13 14.76 0.92
CA TRP A 71 11.69 14.50 1.05
C TRP A 71 11.41 13.49 2.16
N SER A 72 10.29 13.69 2.86
CA SER A 72 9.79 12.76 3.86
C SER A 72 8.27 12.86 3.96
N VAL A 73 7.60 11.74 4.20
CA VAL A 73 6.17 11.68 4.49
C VAL A 73 5.85 10.53 5.43
N CYS A 74 4.99 10.79 6.41
CA CYS A 74 4.63 9.84 7.45
C CYS A 74 3.15 9.45 7.39
N PRO A 75 2.72 8.59 6.45
CA PRO A 75 1.34 8.10 6.43
C PRO A 75 1.12 7.07 7.53
N LEU A 76 -0.10 7.07 8.08
CA LEU A 76 -0.71 5.86 8.62
C LEU A 76 -1.36 5.11 7.47
N PHE A 77 -1.11 3.81 7.34
CA PHE A 77 -1.75 3.03 6.28
C PHE A 77 -2.08 1.60 6.69
N THR A 78 -3.13 1.06 6.07
CA THR A 78 -3.65 -0.29 6.29
C THR A 78 -3.55 -1.07 5.00
N LEU A 79 -2.79 -2.16 4.99
CA LEU A 79 -2.74 -3.10 3.87
C LEU A 79 -3.74 -4.23 4.11
N THR A 80 -4.56 -4.56 3.11
CA THR A 80 -5.60 -5.60 3.23
C THR A 80 -5.56 -6.57 2.05
N VAL A 81 -5.56 -7.88 2.34
CA VAL A 81 -5.94 -8.92 1.36
C VAL A 81 -7.42 -9.23 1.58
N VAL A 82 -8.23 -8.93 0.57
CA VAL A 82 -9.68 -9.06 0.65
C VAL A 82 -10.08 -10.52 0.49
N ASN A 83 -10.91 -11.00 1.43
CA ASN A 83 -11.62 -12.25 1.24
C ASN A 83 -12.82 -12.00 0.32
N GLN A 84 -12.80 -12.61 -0.87
CA GLN A 84 -13.77 -12.36 -1.93
C GLN A 84 -15.07 -13.15 -1.75
N ILE A 85 -15.09 -14.17 -0.88
CA ILE A 85 -16.28 -14.96 -0.53
C ILE A 85 -17.03 -14.30 0.64
N ASP A 86 -16.31 -13.93 1.70
CA ASP A 86 -16.87 -13.25 2.87
C ASP A 86 -15.86 -12.25 3.43
N LYS A 87 -16.14 -10.97 3.16
CA LYS A 87 -15.27 -9.83 3.48
C LYS A 87 -14.91 -9.72 4.97
N ARG A 88 -15.68 -10.32 5.88
CA ARG A 88 -15.38 -10.33 7.33
C ARG A 88 -14.10 -11.09 7.65
N TYR A 89 -13.67 -11.99 6.78
CA TYR A 89 -12.42 -12.74 6.90
C TYR A 89 -11.27 -12.11 6.11
N SER A 90 -11.41 -10.85 5.65
CA SER A 90 -10.27 -10.14 5.05
C SER A 90 -9.16 -9.96 6.07
N VAL A 91 -7.91 -10.11 5.63
CA VAL A 91 -6.74 -9.95 6.51
C VAL A 91 -6.16 -8.57 6.27
N ASN A 92 -6.14 -7.75 7.31
CA ASN A 92 -5.55 -6.41 7.28
C ASN A 92 -4.41 -6.29 8.30
N LYS A 93 -3.48 -5.37 8.01
CA LYS A 93 -2.41 -4.97 8.93
C LYS A 93 -2.19 -3.46 8.81
N ASP A 94 -2.26 -2.79 9.95
CA ASP A 94 -2.01 -1.35 10.07
C ASP A 94 -0.53 -1.10 10.35
N THR A 95 0.02 -0.03 9.79
CA THR A 95 1.36 0.42 10.11
C THR A 95 1.52 1.92 9.87
N TYR A 96 2.52 2.49 10.54
CA TYR A 96 2.96 3.86 10.39
C TYR A 96 4.44 3.81 10.07
N HIS A 97 4.87 4.58 9.07
CA HIS A 97 6.26 4.62 8.67
C HIS A 97 6.62 5.98 8.07
N GLU A 98 7.86 6.42 8.27
CA GLU A 98 8.42 7.60 7.61
C GLU A 98 9.06 7.17 6.30
N PHE A 99 8.39 7.45 5.18
CA PHE A 99 8.94 7.23 3.86
C PHE A 99 9.90 8.35 3.51
N ASN A 100 11.08 8.00 2.99
CA ASN A 100 12.12 8.93 2.59
C ASN A 100 13.00 8.32 1.48
N GLU A 101 14.05 9.03 1.06
CA GLU A 101 14.97 8.57 0.00
C GLU A 101 15.56 7.18 0.23
N ARG A 102 15.84 6.83 1.49
CA ARG A 102 16.47 5.54 1.85
C ARG A 102 15.44 4.44 2.01
N ASP A 103 14.29 4.80 2.58
CA ASP A 103 13.21 3.89 2.93
C ASP A 103 11.93 4.33 2.19
N HIS A 104 11.91 4.13 0.86
CA HIS A 104 10.80 4.54 -0.01
C HIS A 104 9.70 3.47 -0.15
N ASP A 105 9.92 2.28 0.43
CA ASP A 105 8.91 1.24 0.59
C ASP A 105 8.82 0.77 2.05
N TRP A 106 7.62 0.34 2.45
CA TRP A 106 7.40 -0.25 3.77
C TRP A 106 6.21 -1.19 3.78
N GLY A 107 6.28 -2.23 4.60
CA GLY A 107 5.23 -3.23 4.69
C GLY A 107 5.65 -4.50 5.39
N PHE A 108 5.11 -5.63 4.94
CA PHE A 108 5.21 -6.90 5.63
C PHE A 108 5.81 -7.97 4.73
N ASN A 109 6.99 -8.45 5.10
CA ASN A 109 7.63 -9.60 4.46
C ASN A 109 6.77 -10.88 4.58
N CYS A 110 6.10 -11.06 5.72
CA CYS A 110 5.19 -12.18 5.96
C CYS A 110 3.76 -11.64 6.19
N PHE A 111 3.09 -11.25 5.12
CA PHE A 111 1.71 -10.75 5.21
C PHE A 111 0.72 -11.90 5.43
N MET A 112 0.71 -12.88 4.54
CA MET A 112 -0.20 -14.04 4.54
C MET A 112 0.53 -15.31 4.07
N PRO A 113 0.32 -16.49 4.69
CA PRO A 113 0.87 -17.74 4.18
C PRO A 113 0.37 -18.05 2.76
N LEU A 114 1.26 -18.46 1.86
CA LEU A 114 0.87 -18.84 0.49
C LEU A 114 -0.07 -20.06 0.49
N THR A 115 0.08 -20.96 1.47
CA THR A 115 -0.82 -22.11 1.65
C THR A 115 -2.26 -21.70 1.95
N GLU A 116 -2.46 -20.58 2.64
CA GLU A 116 -3.78 -20.02 2.91
C GLU A 116 -4.31 -19.25 1.71
N LEU A 117 -3.46 -18.41 1.09
CA LEU A 117 -3.79 -17.62 -0.09
C LEU A 117 -4.28 -18.49 -1.26
N TYR A 118 -3.54 -19.57 -1.57
CA TYR A 118 -3.82 -20.45 -2.70
C TYR A 118 -4.88 -21.53 -2.39
N ASN A 119 -5.38 -21.62 -1.16
CA ASN A 119 -6.43 -22.57 -0.84
C ASN A 119 -7.77 -22.08 -1.44
N PRO A 120 -8.37 -22.80 -2.40
CA PRO A 120 -9.61 -22.34 -3.05
C PRO A 120 -10.81 -22.26 -2.09
N ARG A 121 -10.70 -22.80 -0.87
CA ARG A 121 -11.74 -22.73 0.16
C ARG A 121 -11.66 -21.49 1.05
N THR A 122 -10.54 -20.78 1.05
CA THR A 122 -10.34 -19.61 1.93
C THR A 122 -10.87 -18.33 1.31
N GLY A 123 -10.91 -18.22 -0.03
CA GLY A 123 -11.55 -17.12 -0.74
C GLY A 123 -10.66 -15.89 -1.00
N TYR A 124 -9.35 -15.99 -0.79
CA TYR A 124 -8.42 -14.88 -1.05
C TYR A 124 -7.99 -14.79 -2.53
N LEU A 125 -7.87 -15.93 -3.20
CA LEU A 125 -7.65 -16.03 -4.64
C LEU A 125 -8.88 -16.63 -5.33
N VAL A 126 -9.55 -15.85 -6.18
CA VAL A 126 -10.73 -16.27 -6.95
C VAL A 126 -10.49 -15.92 -8.41
N ASP A 127 -10.75 -16.85 -9.32
CA ASP A 127 -10.50 -16.70 -10.76
C ASP A 127 -9.09 -16.14 -11.08
N ASP A 128 -8.09 -16.71 -10.38
CA ASP A 128 -6.68 -16.30 -10.47
C ASP A 128 -6.42 -14.81 -10.20
N THR A 129 -7.30 -14.18 -9.43
CA THR A 129 -7.26 -12.76 -9.07
C THR A 129 -7.21 -12.60 -7.56
N CYS A 130 -6.21 -11.87 -7.06
CA CYS A 130 -6.11 -11.46 -5.66
C CYS A 130 -6.49 -9.99 -5.55
N ILE A 131 -7.40 -9.64 -4.63
CA ILE A 131 -7.80 -8.24 -4.41
C ILE A 131 -7.05 -7.71 -3.19
N ILE A 132 -6.24 -6.68 -3.41
CA ILE A 132 -5.40 -6.06 -2.39
C ILE A 132 -5.82 -4.60 -2.26
N GLN A 133 -6.02 -4.13 -1.04
CA GLN A 133 -6.39 -2.75 -0.75
C GLN A 133 -5.31 -2.08 0.09
N VAL A 134 -5.19 -0.77 -0.08
CA VAL A 134 -4.48 0.08 0.86
C VAL A 134 -5.33 1.29 1.22
N GLU A 135 -5.50 1.52 2.51
CA GLU A 135 -6.01 2.77 3.05
C GLU A 135 -4.81 3.59 3.50
N ILE A 136 -4.68 4.82 3.01
CA ILE A 136 -3.57 5.72 3.34
C ILE A 136 -4.17 6.98 3.96
N SER A 137 -3.61 7.43 5.07
CA SER A 137 -3.97 8.68 5.74
C SER A 137 -2.72 9.49 6.01
N ILE A 138 -2.68 10.70 5.47
CA ILE A 138 -1.61 11.68 5.64
C ILE A 138 -2.22 12.90 6.32
N GLY A 139 -1.64 13.34 7.42
CA GLY A 139 -2.09 14.54 8.11
C GLY A 139 -1.08 14.98 9.15
N SER A 140 -1.21 16.22 9.60
CA SER A 140 -0.44 16.83 10.69
C SER A 140 -0.82 16.21 12.04
N LEU A 141 -0.60 14.90 12.19
CA LEU A 141 -0.39 14.34 13.51
C LEU A 141 1.02 14.79 13.91
N PHE A 142 1.12 15.52 15.02
CA PHE A 142 2.34 16.12 15.59
C PHE A 142 2.75 17.50 15.04
N ALA A 143 1.86 18.49 15.17
CA ALA A 143 2.31 19.82 15.57
C ALA A 143 2.31 19.86 17.11
N ASP A 144 3.48 19.60 17.71
CA ASP A 144 3.72 19.87 19.13
C ASP A 144 3.90 21.39 19.37
#